data_AF-A0A4U2YEJ8-F1
#
_entry.id   AF-A0A4U2YEJ8-F1
#
_cell.length_a   1.000
_cell.length_b   1.000
_cell.length_c   1.000
_cell.angle_alpha   90.00
_cell.angle_beta   90.00
_cell.angle_gamma   90.00
#
_symmetry.space_group_name_H-M   'P 1'
#
loop_
_entity.id
_entity.type
_entity.pdbx_description
1 polymer ?
#
loop_
_entity_poly.entity_id
_entity_poly.type
_entity_poly.pdbx_seq_one_letter_code
_entity_poly.pdbx_strand_id
1 'polypeptide(L)'
;MIRGLYTSASGMLALQNRQESLANNLANINTPGFKQDVGVMRAFPEQLLSRMNDHEGLDVPGIPTMPGQPAIIGRLHTGVYMSEALPNFAQGDIEETRNPYDLALMDNIQPDQNGNERRLFYSVARIEQANLAQPAQQEDIRYTRNGNWSVNSEGYLVTAEGYYVLDSSNQAIRINHDPALGTNVGQNLKINERGEMMQVTIDPITKEEQYTALPTHARLGLAVVTDPQKLVREGTNVFRFEGDIAVEGIDLAEANDQAALAAGTYNTPMVEGRFGTQQGWRERSNVDPSQTMTSMMSVLRAYEANQRVITTIDGTLEKAANEIGRVNG
;
A
#
# COMPACT_ATOMS: atom_id res chain seq x y z
N MET A 1 12.13 16.61 35.38
CA MET A 1 11.84 15.15 35.34
C MET A 1 10.66 14.79 34.47
N ILE A 2 9.50 15.45 34.59
CA ILE A 2 8.28 15.15 33.82
C ILE A 2 8.52 15.06 32.30
N ARG A 3 9.39 15.91 31.75
CA ARG A 3 9.73 15.89 30.32
C ARG A 3 10.46 14.63 29.85
N GLY A 4 11.34 14.06 30.67
CA GLY A 4 12.01 12.79 30.36
C GLY A 4 10.99 11.65 30.26
N LEU A 5 9.99 11.67 31.15
CA LEU A 5 8.88 10.72 31.12
C LEU A 5 8.07 10.86 29.83
N TYR A 6 7.73 12.09 29.41
CA TYR A 6 7.02 12.33 28.15
C TYR A 6 7.82 11.91 26.91
N THR A 7 9.12 12.19 26.86
CA THR A 7 9.96 11.74 25.73
C THR A 7 10.02 10.22 25.66
N SER A 8 10.19 9.53 26.80
CA SER A 8 10.19 8.07 26.85
C SER A 8 8.82 7.48 26.53
N ALA A 9 7.73 8.07 27.03
CA ALA A 9 6.37 7.66 26.70
C ALA A 9 6.07 7.82 25.20
N SER A 10 6.42 8.95 24.59
CA SER A 10 6.25 9.16 23.15
C SER A 10 7.05 8.14 22.32
N GLY A 11 8.28 7.82 22.76
CA GLY A 11 9.11 6.79 22.14
C GLY A 11 8.50 5.39 22.26
N MET A 12 7.96 5.02 23.42
CA MET A 12 7.28 3.73 23.61
C MET A 12 6.02 3.62 22.74
N LEU A 13 5.19 4.66 22.67
CA LEU A 13 4.00 4.67 21.82
C LEU A 13 4.38 4.55 20.34
N ALA A 14 5.40 5.27 19.88
CA ALA A 14 5.88 5.16 18.50
C ALA A 14 6.41 3.74 18.19
N LEU A 15 7.14 3.12 19.12
CA LEU A 15 7.64 1.74 18.98
C LEU A 15 6.49 0.73 18.99
N GLN A 16 5.46 0.91 19.82
CA GLN A 16 4.27 0.06 19.83
C GLN A 16 3.56 0.10 18.47
N ASN A 17 3.27 1.30 17.94
CA ASN A 17 2.65 1.43 16.62
C ASN A 17 3.50 0.79 15.52
N ARG A 18 4.83 0.93 15.60
CA ARG A 18 5.75 0.27 14.67
C ARG A 18 5.70 -1.26 14.80
N GLN A 19 5.61 -1.78 16.02
CA GLN A 19 5.46 -3.22 16.26
C GLN A 19 4.14 -3.74 15.69
N GLU A 20 3.05 -3.01 15.86
CA GLU A 20 1.72 -3.36 15.30
C GLU A 20 1.77 -3.39 13.76
N SER A 21 2.42 -2.43 13.12
CA SER A 21 2.62 -2.43 11.66
C SER A 21 3.45 -3.62 11.18
N LEU A 22 4.56 -3.94 11.86
CA LEU A 22 5.36 -5.13 11.55
C LEU A 22 4.57 -6.43 11.76
N ALA A 23 3.75 -6.50 12.82
CA ALA A 23 2.90 -7.66 13.11
C ALA A 23 1.85 -7.86 12.03
N ASN A 24 1.25 -6.77 11.55
CA ASN A 24 0.33 -6.81 10.42
C ASN A 24 1.00 -7.33 9.15
N ASN A 25 2.21 -6.83 8.83
CA ASN A 25 2.99 -7.31 7.69
C ASN A 25 3.27 -8.82 7.77
N LEU A 26 3.69 -9.30 8.95
CA LEU A 26 4.00 -10.72 9.14
C LEU A 26 2.75 -11.61 9.04
N ALA A 27 1.62 -11.15 9.58
CA ALA A 27 0.35 -11.87 9.50
C ALA A 27 -0.15 -12.03 8.05
N ASN A 28 0.13 -11.05 7.20
CA ASN A 28 -0.34 -11.00 5.81
C ASN A 28 0.69 -11.50 4.78
N ILE A 29 1.79 -12.14 5.20
CA ILE A 29 2.82 -12.64 4.29
C ILE A 29 2.31 -13.65 3.24
N ASN A 30 1.33 -14.47 3.62
CA ASN A 30 0.74 -15.47 2.74
C ASN A 30 -0.47 -14.93 1.95
N THR A 31 -0.88 -13.69 2.19
CA THR A 31 -1.96 -13.03 1.47
C THR A 31 -1.43 -12.60 0.09
N PRO A 32 -1.96 -13.15 -1.02
CA PRO A 32 -1.48 -12.82 -2.36
C PRO A 32 -1.67 -11.33 -2.66
N GLY A 33 -0.67 -10.70 -3.28
CA GLY A 33 -0.70 -9.28 -3.64
C GLY A 33 -0.59 -8.29 -2.45
N PHE A 34 -0.41 -8.75 -1.21
CA PHE A 34 -0.29 -7.87 -0.04
C PHE A 34 0.99 -7.01 -0.11
N LYS A 35 0.79 -5.69 0.01
CA LYS A 35 1.87 -4.69 0.08
C LYS A 35 2.24 -4.40 1.53
N GLN A 36 3.52 -4.48 1.87
CA GLN A 36 4.02 -4.21 3.22
C GLN A 36 3.81 -2.75 3.60
N ASP A 37 3.43 -2.50 4.84
CA ASP A 37 3.33 -1.15 5.40
C ASP A 37 4.67 -0.78 6.07
N VAL A 38 5.22 0.37 5.70
CA VAL A 38 6.47 0.89 6.26
C VAL A 38 6.17 2.08 7.15
N GLY A 39 6.39 1.91 8.46
CA GLY A 39 6.20 2.97 9.44
C GLY A 39 7.31 4.03 9.39
N VAL A 40 6.93 5.28 9.13
CA VAL A 40 7.86 6.42 9.14
C VAL A 40 7.85 7.10 10.52
N MET A 41 8.99 7.10 11.20
CA MET A 41 9.16 7.82 12.47
C MET A 41 9.61 9.25 12.21
N ARG A 42 8.96 10.23 12.85
CA ARG A 42 9.33 11.64 12.80
C ARG A 42 9.57 12.18 14.21
N ALA A 43 10.57 13.05 14.33
CA ALA A 43 10.76 13.82 15.55
C ALA A 43 9.78 14.99 15.56
N PHE A 44 9.30 15.36 16.77
CA PHE A 44 8.58 16.61 16.91
C PHE A 44 9.48 17.81 16.56
N PRO A 45 8.90 18.92 16.06
CA PRO A 45 9.64 20.14 15.79
C PRO A 45 10.43 20.58 17.02
N GLU A 46 11.68 20.96 16.79
CA GLU A 46 12.55 21.43 17.86
C GLU A 46 12.16 22.83 18.33
N GLN A 47 12.34 23.08 19.62
CA GLN A 47 12.19 24.41 20.18
C GLN A 47 13.57 25.03 20.40
N LEU A 48 13.73 26.30 20.03
CA LEU A 48 14.94 27.06 20.34
C LEU A 48 14.89 27.56 21.78
N LEU A 49 15.89 27.19 22.57
CA LEU A 49 16.04 27.68 23.94
C LEU A 49 16.99 28.87 23.98
N SER A 50 16.55 29.92 24.67
CA SER A 50 17.32 31.15 24.86
C SER A 50 17.20 31.63 26.30
N ARG A 51 18.29 32.18 26.85
CA ARG A 51 18.35 32.67 28.24
C ARG A 51 17.72 34.05 28.32
N MET A 52 16.70 34.21 29.17
CA MET A 52 15.98 35.49 29.29
C MET A 52 16.70 36.55 30.14
N ASN A 53 17.67 36.15 30.98
CA ASN A 53 18.33 37.04 31.96
C ASN A 53 19.86 37.06 31.85
N ASP A 54 20.43 36.42 30.83
CA ASP A 54 21.89 36.48 30.60
C ASP A 54 22.15 36.88 29.15
N HIS A 55 22.89 37.98 29.01
CA HIS A 55 23.22 38.62 27.74
C HIS A 55 24.69 38.35 27.35
N GLU A 56 25.44 37.59 28.14
CA GLU A 56 26.75 37.10 27.76
C GLU A 56 26.60 35.75 27.03
N GLY A 57 26.52 35.82 25.70
CA GLY A 57 26.59 34.65 24.83
C GLY A 57 28.02 34.12 24.70
N LEU A 58 28.16 32.86 24.26
CA LEU A 58 29.45 32.30 23.83
C LEU A 58 30.03 33.18 22.71
N ASP A 59 31.28 33.63 22.87
CA ASP A 59 32.01 34.38 21.84
C ASP A 59 32.34 33.42 20.67
N VAL A 60 31.47 33.41 19.66
CA VAL A 60 31.65 32.60 18.46
C VAL A 60 32.58 33.37 17.50
N PRO A 61 33.77 32.84 17.16
CA PRO A 61 34.71 33.54 16.29
C PRO A 61 34.05 33.92 14.95
N GLY A 62 33.96 35.23 14.67
CA GLY A 62 33.42 35.77 13.42
C GLY A 62 31.98 36.30 13.48
N ILE A 63 31.30 36.26 14.64
CA ILE A 63 29.98 36.88 14.84
C ILE A 63 30.10 37.97 15.91
N PRO A 64 29.90 39.27 15.59
CA PRO A 64 29.98 40.32 16.60
C PRO A 64 28.86 40.18 17.63
N THR A 65 29.23 39.96 18.90
CA THR A 65 28.28 39.93 20.01
C THR A 65 27.72 41.34 20.26
N MET A 66 26.44 41.55 19.96
CA MET A 66 25.75 42.81 20.25
C MET A 66 25.19 42.78 21.68
N PRO A 67 25.27 43.90 22.44
CA PRO A 67 24.65 43.99 23.76
C PRO A 67 23.14 43.73 23.68
N GLY A 68 22.63 42.78 24.46
CA GLY A 68 21.20 42.43 24.48
C GLY A 68 20.82 41.17 23.69
N GLN A 69 21.77 40.47 23.06
CA GLN A 69 21.46 39.18 22.43
C GLN A 69 21.32 38.09 23.50
N PRO A 70 20.17 37.38 23.56
CA PRO A 70 19.97 36.37 24.56
C PRO A 70 20.79 35.12 24.20
N ALA A 71 21.57 34.62 25.16
CA ALA A 71 22.46 33.49 24.93
C ALA A 71 21.67 32.24 24.47
N ILE A 72 21.99 31.76 23.27
CA ILE A 72 21.37 30.57 22.67
C ILE A 72 21.91 29.32 23.39
N ILE A 73 21.03 28.57 24.05
CA ILE A 73 21.40 27.36 24.81
C ILE A 73 21.45 26.14 23.88
N GLY A 74 20.65 26.17 22.80
CA GLY A 74 20.59 25.11 21.79
C GLY A 74 19.16 24.77 21.39
N ARG A 75 19.04 23.67 20.64
CA ARG A 75 17.78 23.12 20.15
C ARG A 75 17.25 22.07 21.12
N LEU A 76 15.93 21.97 21.21
CA LEU A 76 15.25 21.13 22.17
C LEU A 76 14.27 20.19 21.47
N HIS A 77 14.53 18.88 21.51
CA HIS A 77 13.60 17.88 20.98
C HIS A 77 12.54 17.51 22.01
N THR A 78 11.27 17.46 21.61
CA THR A 78 10.13 17.22 22.51
C THR A 78 9.62 15.79 22.48
N GLY A 79 10.04 14.97 21.51
CA GLY A 79 9.72 13.55 21.44
C GLY A 79 9.83 13.00 20.01
N VAL A 80 9.32 11.79 19.83
CA VAL A 80 9.16 11.14 18.52
C VAL A 80 7.74 10.58 18.40
N TYR A 81 7.24 10.46 17.17
CA TYR A 81 5.99 9.78 16.87
C TYR A 81 6.11 9.03 15.55
N MET A 82 5.29 8.00 15.38
CA MET A 82 5.11 7.32 14.09
C MET A 82 4.05 8.09 13.33
N SER A 83 4.43 8.69 12.20
CA SER A 83 3.55 9.60 11.45
C SER A 83 2.45 8.82 10.76
N GLU A 84 2.83 7.78 10.02
CA GLU A 84 1.96 6.96 9.20
C GLU A 84 2.68 5.67 8.78
N ALA A 85 1.92 4.64 8.46
CA ALA A 85 2.41 3.43 7.80
C ALA A 85 2.02 3.53 6.31
N LEU A 86 3.01 3.76 5.45
CA LEU A 86 2.77 3.88 4.02
C LEU A 86 2.96 2.51 3.34
N PRO A 87 2.02 2.06 2.49
CA PRO A 87 2.18 0.83 1.72
C PRO A 87 3.31 0.95 0.70
N ASN A 88 4.18 -0.04 0.64
CA ASN A 88 5.20 -0.15 -0.40
C ASN A 88 4.65 -0.93 -1.59
N PHE A 89 4.49 -0.25 -2.74
CA PHE A 89 3.90 -0.83 -3.95
C PHE A 89 4.87 -1.62 -4.83
N ALA A 90 6.10 -1.87 -4.37
CA ALA A 90 7.01 -2.80 -5.04
C ALA A 90 6.34 -4.17 -5.27
N GLN A 91 6.55 -4.75 -6.46
CA GLN A 91 6.02 -6.07 -6.80
C GLN A 91 6.75 -7.16 -6.00
N GLY A 92 5.98 -8.11 -5.45
CA GLY A 92 6.53 -9.32 -4.83
C GLY A 92 6.87 -10.40 -5.85
N ASP A 93 7.41 -11.52 -5.36
CA ASP A 93 7.70 -12.68 -6.20
C ASP A 93 6.40 -13.25 -6.80
N ILE A 94 6.45 -13.72 -8.04
CA ILE A 94 5.31 -14.39 -8.68
C ILE A 94 5.46 -15.90 -8.49
N GLU A 95 4.40 -16.56 -8.01
CA GLU A 95 4.35 -18.01 -7.77
C GLU A 95 3.35 -18.68 -8.73
N GLU A 96 3.73 -19.81 -9.31
CA GLU A 96 2.85 -20.63 -10.14
C GLU A 96 1.91 -21.46 -9.24
N THR A 97 0.60 -21.31 -9.40
CA THR A 97 -0.42 -22.09 -8.66
C THR A 97 -1.13 -23.11 -9.51
N ARG A 98 -1.06 -22.99 -10.85
CA ARG A 98 -1.79 -23.82 -11.84
C ARG A 98 -3.32 -23.78 -11.73
N ASN A 99 -3.86 -22.88 -10.92
CA ASN A 99 -5.30 -22.66 -10.83
C ASN A 99 -5.73 -21.67 -11.93
N PRO A 100 -6.71 -21.99 -12.79
CA PRO A 100 -7.17 -21.07 -13.84
C PRO A 100 -7.77 -19.76 -13.31
N TYR A 101 -8.22 -19.72 -12.06
CA TYR A 101 -8.76 -18.49 -11.46
C TYR A 101 -7.72 -17.63 -10.76
N ASP A 102 -6.47 -18.09 -10.68
CA ASP A 102 -5.38 -17.27 -10.19
C ASP A 102 -4.74 -16.51 -11.35
N LEU A 103 -4.59 -15.20 -11.18
CA LEU A 103 -4.00 -14.32 -12.16
C LEU A 103 -2.91 -13.46 -11.51
N ALA A 104 -1.76 -13.33 -12.18
CA ALA A 104 -0.73 -12.40 -11.77
C ALA A 104 -0.68 -11.21 -12.74
N LEU A 105 -0.50 -10.01 -12.18
CA LEU A 105 -0.15 -8.83 -12.97
C LEU A 105 1.36 -8.76 -13.13
N MET A 106 1.83 -8.61 -14.36
CA MET A 106 3.19 -8.20 -14.64
C MET A 106 3.16 -6.70 -14.87
N ASP A 107 3.86 -5.98 -14.01
CA ASP A 107 3.84 -4.53 -13.99
C ASP A 107 5.26 -4.00 -14.21
N ASN A 108 5.62 -3.89 -15.48
CA ASN A 108 6.86 -3.25 -15.92
C ASN A 108 6.54 -1.98 -16.73
N ILE A 109 5.66 -1.13 -16.19
CA ILE A 109 5.26 0.11 -16.85
C ILE A 109 6.32 1.19 -16.59
N GLN A 110 6.64 1.98 -17.61
CA GLN A 110 7.60 3.08 -17.47
C GLN A 110 7.02 4.19 -16.56
N PRO A 111 7.87 4.86 -15.76
CA PRO A 111 7.43 5.97 -14.92
C PRO A 111 6.91 7.13 -15.77
N ASP A 112 5.96 7.89 -15.21
CA ASP A 112 5.43 9.10 -15.83
C ASP A 112 6.52 10.20 -15.94
N GLN A 113 6.27 11.23 -16.75
CA GLN A 113 7.20 12.34 -17.03
C GLN A 113 7.59 13.14 -15.79
N ASN A 114 6.74 13.10 -14.77
CA ASN A 114 7.00 13.70 -13.48
C ASN A 114 7.90 12.83 -12.59
N GLY A 115 8.34 11.66 -13.09
CA GLY A 115 9.12 10.67 -12.36
C GLY A 115 8.28 9.75 -11.46
N ASN A 116 6.95 9.83 -11.55
CA ASN A 116 6.06 9.05 -10.71
C ASN A 116 5.99 7.59 -11.20
N GLU A 117 6.12 6.63 -10.27
CA GLU A 117 5.97 5.21 -10.58
C GLU A 117 4.52 4.89 -10.91
N ARG A 118 4.25 4.41 -12.13
CA ARG A 118 2.94 3.89 -12.52
C ARG A 118 2.82 2.44 -12.10
N ARG A 119 1.66 2.04 -11.58
CA ARG A 119 1.41 0.68 -11.11
C ARG A 119 0.05 0.19 -11.59
N LEU A 120 -0.02 -1.07 -12.01
CA LEU A 120 -1.26 -1.72 -12.45
C LEU A 120 -2.07 -2.29 -11.29
N PHE A 121 -3.39 -2.24 -11.33
CA PHE A 121 -4.26 -2.87 -10.32
C PHE A 121 -5.50 -3.49 -10.98
N TYR A 122 -6.08 -4.47 -10.30
CA TYR A 122 -7.42 -4.96 -10.61
C TYR A 122 -8.46 -4.00 -10.04
N SER A 123 -9.50 -3.66 -10.81
CA SER A 123 -10.67 -2.99 -10.28
C SER A 123 -11.66 -4.02 -9.70
N VAL A 124 -12.06 -3.76 -8.46
CA VAL A 124 -13.04 -4.57 -7.74
C VAL A 124 -14.04 -3.63 -7.10
N ALA A 125 -15.30 -4.04 -6.96
CA ALA A 125 -16.30 -3.25 -6.25
C ALA A 125 -17.14 -4.11 -5.34
N ARG A 126 -17.65 -3.49 -4.27
CA ARG A 126 -18.67 -4.09 -3.43
C ARG A 126 -20.02 -3.68 -3.99
N ILE A 127 -20.66 -4.57 -4.74
CA ILE A 127 -21.97 -4.33 -5.35
C ILE A 127 -23.01 -5.12 -4.58
N GLU A 128 -24.16 -4.51 -4.30
CA GLU A 128 -25.32 -5.24 -3.75
C GLU A 128 -25.95 -6.14 -4.81
N GLN A 129 -26.38 -7.35 -4.42
CA GLN A 129 -26.93 -8.40 -5.30
C GLN A 129 -28.02 -7.92 -6.27
N ALA A 130 -28.77 -6.86 -5.95
CA ALA A 130 -29.81 -6.31 -6.80
C ALA A 130 -29.30 -5.54 -8.04
N ASN A 131 -28.04 -5.09 -8.06
CA ASN A 131 -27.51 -4.17 -9.07
C ASN A 131 -26.33 -4.73 -9.90
N LEU A 132 -26.03 -6.03 -9.84
CA LEU A 132 -24.84 -6.62 -10.51
C LEU A 132 -24.81 -6.48 -12.04
N ALA A 133 -25.95 -6.21 -12.67
CA ALA A 133 -26.05 -5.98 -14.12
C ALA A 133 -25.79 -4.52 -14.53
N GLN A 134 -25.64 -3.60 -13.58
CA GLN A 134 -25.33 -2.20 -13.83
C GLN A 134 -23.84 -1.93 -13.56
N PRO A 135 -23.22 -0.96 -14.26
CA PRO A 135 -21.84 -0.59 -13.98
C PRO A 135 -21.73 -0.04 -12.54
N ALA A 136 -20.66 -0.42 -11.85
CA ALA A 136 -20.37 0.06 -10.51
C ALA A 136 -20.17 1.59 -10.51
N GLN A 137 -20.68 2.25 -9.47
CA GLN A 137 -20.44 3.68 -9.28
C GLN A 137 -18.96 3.90 -8.94
N GLN A 138 -18.41 5.04 -9.37
CA GLN A 138 -16.98 5.35 -9.16
C GLN A 138 -16.58 5.36 -7.67
N GLU A 139 -17.51 5.70 -6.77
CA GLU A 139 -17.29 5.70 -5.32
C GLU A 139 -17.19 4.30 -4.71
N ASP A 140 -17.73 3.27 -5.36
CA ASP A 140 -17.71 1.88 -4.89
C ASP A 140 -16.51 1.09 -5.44
N ILE A 141 -15.83 1.64 -6.46
CA ILE A 141 -14.66 1.01 -7.06
C ILE A 141 -13.50 1.05 -6.07
N ARG A 142 -12.80 -0.06 -5.99
CA ARG A 142 -11.58 -0.25 -5.22
C ARG A 142 -10.55 -0.95 -6.10
N TYR A 143 -9.30 -0.84 -5.66
CA TYR A 143 -8.16 -1.40 -6.37
C TYR A 143 -7.49 -2.47 -5.53
N THR A 144 -7.12 -3.57 -6.17
CA THR A 144 -6.38 -4.64 -5.50
C THR A 144 -5.31 -5.23 -6.41
N ARG A 145 -4.27 -5.78 -5.79
CA ARG A 145 -3.26 -6.63 -6.43
C ARG A 145 -3.54 -8.11 -6.22
N ASN A 146 -4.59 -8.45 -5.46
CA ASN A 146 -4.97 -9.82 -5.21
C ASN A 146 -5.61 -10.42 -6.47
N GLY A 147 -4.88 -11.32 -7.13
CA GLY A 147 -5.39 -12.08 -8.25
C GLY A 147 -5.86 -13.49 -7.88
N ASN A 148 -6.05 -13.79 -6.58
CA ASN A 148 -6.71 -15.03 -6.17
C ASN A 148 -8.22 -14.83 -6.15
N TRP A 149 -8.91 -15.40 -7.14
CA TRP A 149 -10.35 -15.27 -7.29
C TRP A 149 -11.06 -16.61 -7.16
N SER A 150 -12.32 -16.53 -6.76
CA SER A 150 -13.23 -17.66 -6.70
C SER A 150 -14.53 -17.32 -7.41
N VAL A 151 -15.31 -18.34 -7.74
CA VAL A 151 -16.59 -18.16 -8.42
C VAL A 151 -17.69 -18.41 -7.41
N ASN A 152 -18.60 -17.45 -7.25
CA ASN A 152 -19.75 -17.63 -6.36
C ASN A 152 -20.83 -18.53 -7.00
N SER A 153 -21.88 -18.87 -6.24
CA SER A 153 -22.99 -19.71 -6.72
C SER A 153 -23.77 -19.12 -7.91
N GLU A 154 -23.77 -17.79 -8.05
CA GLU A 154 -24.42 -17.07 -9.15
C GLU A 154 -23.56 -17.02 -10.43
N GLY A 155 -22.28 -17.41 -10.32
CA GLY A 155 -21.33 -17.48 -11.42
C GLY A 155 -20.46 -16.25 -11.63
N TYR A 156 -20.41 -15.33 -10.65
CA TYR A 156 -19.54 -14.15 -10.67
C TYR A 156 -18.17 -14.41 -10.08
N LEU A 157 -17.16 -13.72 -10.62
CA LEU A 157 -15.81 -13.69 -10.05
C LEU A 157 -15.80 -12.80 -8.79
N VAL A 158 -15.39 -13.39 -7.67
CA VAL A 158 -15.30 -12.71 -6.38
C VAL A 158 -13.95 -12.97 -5.71
N THR A 159 -13.43 -11.96 -5.00
CA THR A 159 -12.25 -12.10 -4.14
C THR A 159 -12.61 -12.84 -2.85
N ALA A 160 -11.61 -13.28 -2.08
CA ALA A 160 -11.82 -13.93 -0.79
C ALA A 160 -12.56 -13.05 0.23
N GLU A 161 -12.43 -11.72 0.09
CA GLU A 161 -13.10 -10.72 0.93
C GLU A 161 -14.52 -10.38 0.46
N GLY A 162 -14.99 -10.99 -0.65
CA GLY A 162 -16.34 -10.82 -1.16
C GLY A 162 -16.54 -9.62 -2.11
N TYR A 163 -15.46 -9.05 -2.65
CA TYR A 163 -15.56 -8.03 -3.69
C TYR A 163 -15.75 -8.68 -5.06
N TYR A 164 -16.57 -8.08 -5.92
CA TYR A 164 -16.75 -8.53 -7.29
C TYR A 164 -15.63 -7.97 -8.18
N VAL A 165 -15.07 -8.82 -9.04
CA VAL A 165 -14.07 -8.40 -10.04
C VAL A 165 -14.80 -7.75 -11.20
N LEU A 166 -14.33 -6.57 -11.60
CA LEU A 166 -14.96 -5.79 -12.66
C LEU A 166 -14.29 -6.00 -14.02
N ASP A 167 -15.05 -5.75 -15.08
CA ASP A 167 -14.56 -5.67 -16.46
C ASP A 167 -14.10 -4.26 -16.82
N SER A 168 -13.65 -4.04 -18.06
CA SER A 168 -13.24 -2.72 -18.55
C SER A 168 -14.38 -1.67 -18.59
N SER A 169 -15.64 -2.11 -18.51
CA SER A 169 -16.83 -1.27 -18.43
C SER A 169 -17.34 -1.08 -16.98
N ASN A 170 -16.56 -1.49 -15.98
CA ASN A 170 -16.89 -1.49 -14.56
C ASN A 170 -18.10 -2.36 -14.17
N GLN A 171 -18.44 -3.37 -14.96
CA GLN A 171 -19.50 -4.34 -14.66
C GLN A 171 -18.91 -5.60 -14.01
N ALA A 172 -19.66 -6.23 -13.11
CA ALA A 172 -19.21 -7.44 -12.44
C ALA A 172 -19.11 -8.61 -13.43
N ILE A 173 -17.95 -9.25 -13.48
CA ILE A 173 -17.70 -10.33 -14.43
C ILE A 173 -18.45 -11.59 -14.01
N ARG A 174 -19.32 -12.07 -14.90
CA ARG A 174 -20.00 -13.36 -14.78
C ARG A 174 -19.44 -14.36 -15.77
N ILE A 175 -19.01 -15.52 -15.29
CA ILE A 175 -18.42 -16.59 -16.12
C ILE A 175 -19.28 -17.86 -16.20
N ASN A 176 -20.18 -18.08 -15.24
CA ASN A 176 -21.09 -19.24 -15.22
C ASN A 176 -22.55 -18.77 -15.18
N HIS A 177 -23.44 -19.56 -15.76
CA HIS A 177 -24.88 -19.30 -15.84
C HIS A 177 -25.25 -17.96 -16.51
N ASP A 178 -24.38 -17.41 -17.36
CA ASP A 178 -24.71 -16.20 -18.11
C ASP A 178 -25.81 -16.53 -19.15
N PRO A 179 -27.01 -15.94 -19.05
CA PRO A 179 -28.09 -16.14 -20.01
C PRO A 179 -27.70 -15.70 -21.43
N ALA A 180 -26.68 -14.87 -21.61
CA ALA A 180 -26.16 -14.46 -22.91
C ALA A 180 -25.18 -15.48 -23.53
N LEU A 181 -24.42 -16.24 -22.72
CA LEU A 181 -23.44 -17.21 -23.23
C LEU A 181 -23.99 -18.63 -23.44
N GLY A 182 -25.11 -18.99 -22.81
CA GLY A 182 -25.76 -20.30 -22.97
C GLY A 182 -24.90 -21.52 -22.59
N THR A 183 -23.67 -21.31 -22.10
CA THR A 183 -22.66 -22.31 -21.74
C THR A 183 -21.89 -21.83 -20.51
N ASN A 184 -21.45 -22.77 -19.67
CA ASN A 184 -20.63 -22.47 -18.51
C ASN A 184 -19.16 -22.46 -18.93
N VAL A 185 -18.51 -21.30 -18.83
CA VAL A 185 -17.11 -21.11 -19.27
C VAL A 185 -16.12 -21.57 -18.20
N GLY A 186 -16.56 -21.74 -16.95
CA GLY A 186 -15.77 -22.04 -15.75
C GLY A 186 -14.37 -22.65 -15.95
N GLN A 187 -14.27 -23.91 -16.36
CA GLN A 187 -12.97 -24.60 -16.49
C GLN A 187 -12.20 -24.29 -17.78
N ASN A 188 -12.86 -23.71 -18.76
CA ASN A 188 -12.32 -23.41 -20.08
C ASN A 188 -11.95 -21.93 -20.23
N LEU A 189 -12.01 -21.16 -19.14
CA LEU A 189 -11.61 -19.76 -19.13
C LEU A 189 -10.09 -19.66 -19.33
N LYS A 190 -9.69 -19.00 -20.41
CA LYS A 190 -8.32 -18.59 -20.68
C LYS A 190 -8.26 -17.07 -20.73
N ILE A 191 -7.29 -16.49 -20.04
CA ILE A 191 -7.06 -15.05 -20.07
C ILE A 191 -5.80 -14.81 -20.90
N ASN A 192 -5.88 -13.96 -21.92
CA ASN A 192 -4.70 -13.59 -22.72
C ASN A 192 -3.80 -12.61 -21.95
N GLU A 193 -2.63 -12.30 -22.48
CA GLU A 193 -1.70 -11.35 -21.83
C GLU A 193 -2.30 -9.94 -21.70
N ARG A 194 -3.28 -9.56 -22.52
CA ARG A 194 -3.93 -8.24 -22.50
C ARG A 194 -5.12 -8.16 -21.53
N GLY A 195 -5.39 -9.24 -20.80
CA GLY A 195 -6.52 -9.34 -19.88
C GLY A 195 -7.85 -9.64 -20.55
N GLU A 196 -7.87 -10.02 -21.83
CA GLU A 196 -9.08 -10.46 -22.52
C GLU A 196 -9.44 -11.89 -22.13
N MET A 197 -10.70 -12.10 -21.83
CA MET A 197 -11.23 -13.40 -21.44
C MET A 197 -11.69 -14.16 -22.69
N MET A 198 -11.14 -15.35 -22.87
CA MET A 198 -11.44 -16.27 -23.96
C MET A 198 -11.91 -17.60 -23.39
N GLN A 199 -12.87 -18.22 -24.05
CA GLN A 199 -13.23 -19.61 -23.80
C GLN A 199 -12.43 -20.52 -24.72
N VAL A 200 -11.81 -21.54 -24.15
CA VAL A 200 -11.20 -22.63 -24.90
C VAL A 200 -12.27 -23.68 -25.16
N THR A 201 -12.67 -23.85 -26.41
CA THR A 201 -13.48 -25.00 -26.81
C THR A 201 -12.53 -26.00 -27.46
N ILE A 202 -12.46 -27.20 -26.89
CA ILE A 202 -11.68 -28.29 -27.47
C ILE A 202 -12.57 -29.01 -28.47
N ASP A 203 -12.17 -29.01 -29.74
CA ASP A 203 -12.89 -29.77 -30.76
C ASP A 203 -12.78 -31.28 -30.46
N PRO A 204 -13.92 -32.01 -30.36
CA PRO A 204 -13.92 -33.40 -29.92
C PRO A 204 -13.25 -34.37 -30.91
N ILE A 205 -12.93 -33.93 -32.13
CA ILE A 205 -12.41 -34.76 -33.22
C ILE A 205 -10.93 -34.48 -33.50
N THR A 206 -10.55 -33.20 -33.59
CA THR A 206 -9.16 -32.78 -33.91
C THR A 206 -8.30 -32.56 -32.68
N LYS A 207 -8.91 -32.43 -31.48
CA LYS A 207 -8.25 -32.03 -30.22
C LYS A 207 -7.51 -30.69 -30.33
N GLU A 208 -7.86 -29.86 -31.30
CA GLU A 208 -7.33 -28.51 -31.39
C GLU A 208 -8.08 -27.60 -30.42
N GLU A 209 -7.33 -26.72 -29.75
CA GLU A 209 -7.88 -25.73 -28.84
C GLU A 209 -8.33 -24.51 -29.65
N GLN A 210 -9.64 -24.33 -29.77
CA GLN A 210 -10.20 -23.13 -30.38
C GLN A 210 -10.47 -22.08 -29.30
N TYR A 211 -9.81 -20.93 -29.43
CA TYR A 211 -9.98 -19.78 -28.54
C TYR A 211 -11.08 -18.87 -29.10
N THR A 212 -12.17 -18.71 -28.36
CA THR A 212 -13.27 -17.80 -28.73
C THR A 212 -13.38 -16.72 -27.66
N ALA A 213 -13.26 -15.44 -28.03
CA ALA A 213 -13.44 -14.33 -27.11
C ALA A 213 -14.88 -14.30 -26.57
N LEU A 214 -15.06 -14.01 -25.28
CA LEU A 214 -16.40 -13.89 -24.71
C LEU A 214 -17.07 -12.61 -25.27
N PRO A 215 -18.31 -12.70 -25.78
CA PRO A 215 -19.02 -11.54 -26.34
C PRO A 215 -19.47 -10.52 -25.28
N THR A 216 -19.43 -10.87 -24.00
CA THR A 216 -19.79 -10.02 -22.85
C THR A 216 -18.67 -10.07 -21.81
N HIS A 217 -18.33 -8.93 -21.20
CA HIS A 217 -17.17 -8.76 -20.32
C HIS A 217 -15.83 -9.18 -20.99
N ALA A 218 -15.59 -8.79 -22.24
CA ALA A 218 -14.47 -9.32 -23.04
C ALA A 218 -13.08 -9.08 -22.42
N ARG A 219 -12.94 -8.13 -21.47
CA ARG A 219 -11.66 -7.73 -20.88
C ARG A 219 -11.78 -7.40 -19.40
N LEU A 220 -10.78 -7.81 -18.63
CA LEU A 220 -10.64 -7.47 -17.22
C LEU A 220 -10.54 -5.96 -17.02
N GLY A 221 -11.18 -5.48 -15.96
CA GLY A 221 -11.04 -4.12 -15.46
C GLY A 221 -9.66 -3.94 -14.85
N LEU A 222 -8.71 -3.54 -15.68
CA LEU A 222 -7.38 -3.18 -15.24
C LEU A 222 -7.27 -1.66 -15.18
N ALA A 223 -6.72 -1.17 -14.08
CA ALA A 223 -6.58 0.24 -13.78
C ALA A 223 -5.10 0.60 -13.64
N VAL A 224 -4.67 1.68 -14.30
CA VAL A 224 -3.31 2.22 -14.13
C VAL A 224 -3.39 3.35 -13.12
N VAL A 225 -2.70 3.22 -12.01
CA VAL A 225 -2.57 4.29 -11.02
C VAL A 225 -1.24 5.00 -11.28
N THR A 226 -1.32 6.30 -11.61
CA THR A 226 -0.16 7.15 -11.95
C THR A 226 0.65 7.58 -10.74
N ASP A 227 0.03 7.63 -9.56
CA ASP A 227 0.69 7.87 -8.28
C ASP A 227 0.10 6.93 -7.22
N PRO A 228 0.72 5.77 -6.97
CA PRO A 228 0.21 4.79 -6.03
C PRO A 228 0.31 5.26 -4.58
N GLN A 229 1.12 6.28 -4.24
CA GLN A 229 1.22 6.77 -2.86
C GLN A 229 -0.05 7.48 -2.38
N LYS A 230 -0.93 7.88 -3.30
CA LYS A 230 -2.27 8.44 -2.98
C LYS A 230 -3.34 7.37 -2.74
N LEU A 231 -2.99 6.10 -2.88
CA LEU A 231 -3.89 5.01 -2.54
C LEU A 231 -3.94 4.84 -1.03
N VAL A 232 -5.14 4.96 -0.48
CA VAL A 232 -5.41 4.71 0.93
C VAL A 232 -5.86 3.26 1.07
N ARG A 233 -5.23 2.51 1.96
CA ARG A 233 -5.62 1.11 2.24
C ARG A 233 -6.96 1.09 2.97
N GLU A 234 -7.89 0.28 2.46
CA GLU A 234 -9.14 -0.07 3.14
C GLU A 234 -9.16 -1.58 3.42
N GLY A 235 -9.09 -1.97 4.68
CA GLY A 235 -9.00 -3.38 5.06
C GLY A 235 -7.61 -3.97 4.77
N THR A 236 -7.57 -5.22 4.29
CA THR A 236 -6.30 -5.97 4.18
C THR A 236 -5.55 -5.67 2.89
N ASN A 237 -6.22 -5.79 1.74
CA ASN A 237 -5.54 -5.79 0.44
C ASN A 237 -6.29 -5.02 -0.65
N VAL A 238 -7.15 -4.10 -0.20
CA VAL A 238 -8.00 -3.28 -1.04
C VAL A 238 -7.63 -1.83 -0.82
N PHE A 239 -7.61 -1.05 -1.88
CA PHE A 239 -7.18 0.34 -1.88
C PHE A 239 -8.27 1.22 -2.47
N ARG A 240 -8.55 2.34 -1.81
CA ARG A 240 -9.35 3.42 -2.35
C ARG A 240 -8.41 4.49 -2.88
N PHE A 241 -8.70 5.02 -4.05
CA PHE A 241 -7.96 6.16 -4.57
C PHE A 241 -8.62 7.46 -4.08
N GLU A 242 -7.84 8.29 -3.38
CA GLU A 242 -8.28 9.56 -2.83
C GLU A 242 -7.50 10.68 -3.52
N GLY A 243 -7.91 11.02 -4.74
CA GLY A 243 -7.24 12.05 -5.55
C GLY A 243 -8.12 12.60 -6.66
N ASP A 244 -7.86 13.84 -7.06
CA ASP A 244 -8.58 14.60 -8.10
C ASP A 244 -8.22 14.14 -9.53
N ILE A 245 -7.11 13.40 -9.67
CA ILE A 245 -6.67 12.79 -10.93
C ILE A 245 -7.33 11.41 -11.02
N ALA A 246 -8.33 11.27 -11.88
CA ALA A 246 -9.06 10.01 -12.04
C ALA A 246 -8.10 8.83 -12.26
N VAL A 247 -8.38 7.71 -11.57
CA VAL A 247 -7.77 6.43 -11.95
C VAL A 247 -8.36 6.04 -13.28
N GLU A 248 -7.54 6.10 -14.32
CA GLU A 248 -7.96 5.79 -15.67
C GLU A 248 -7.95 4.27 -15.87
N GLY A 249 -9.02 3.74 -16.47
CA GLY A 249 -8.98 2.40 -17.03
C GLY A 249 -7.87 2.33 -18.09
N ILE A 250 -7.24 1.16 -18.26
CA ILE A 250 -6.12 1.00 -19.21
C ILE A 250 -6.47 1.58 -20.60
N ASP A 251 -7.71 1.42 -21.06
CA ASP A 251 -8.13 1.86 -22.40
C ASP A 251 -8.08 3.39 -22.59
N LEU A 252 -8.38 4.15 -21.53
CA LEU A 252 -8.28 5.60 -21.53
C LEU A 252 -6.83 6.06 -21.36
N ALA A 253 -6.06 5.38 -20.50
CA ALA A 253 -4.64 5.66 -20.32
C ALA A 253 -3.85 5.41 -21.62
N GLU A 254 -4.10 4.28 -22.29
CA GLU A 254 -3.47 3.94 -23.57
C GLU A 254 -3.91 4.90 -24.69
N ALA A 255 -5.18 5.30 -24.74
CA ALA A 255 -5.67 6.28 -25.72
C ALA A 255 -5.10 7.69 -25.49
N ASN A 256 -4.98 8.13 -24.24
CA ASN A 256 -4.34 9.39 -23.86
C ASN A 256 -2.85 9.37 -24.21
N ASP A 257 -2.16 8.25 -23.94
CA ASP A 257 -0.75 8.07 -24.26
C ASP A 257 -0.52 8.03 -25.79
N GLN A 258 -1.41 7.38 -26.56
CA GLN A 258 -1.39 7.37 -28.04
C GLN A 258 -1.73 8.75 -28.63
N ALA A 259 -2.66 9.50 -28.04
CA ALA A 259 -2.99 10.86 -28.46
C ALA A 259 -1.85 11.85 -28.15
N ALA A 260 -1.16 11.69 -27.01
CA ALA A 260 0.01 12.49 -26.65
C ALA A 260 1.21 12.21 -27.58
N LEU A 261 1.37 10.96 -28.03
CA LEU A 261 2.34 10.58 -29.06
C LEU A 261 2.00 11.20 -30.42
N ALA A 262 0.73 11.17 -30.83
CA ALA A 262 0.25 11.77 -32.08
C ALA A 262 0.36 13.31 -32.09
N ALA A 263 0.29 13.95 -30.92
CA ALA A 263 0.47 15.40 -30.74
C ALA A 263 1.95 15.84 -30.74
N GLY A 264 2.91 14.93 -30.92
CA GLY A 264 4.34 15.26 -31.04
C GLY A 264 4.97 15.83 -29.77
N THR A 265 4.36 15.61 -28.60
CA THR A 265 4.90 16.06 -27.31
C THR A 265 6.05 15.16 -26.83
N TYR A 266 6.17 13.95 -27.39
CA TYR A 266 7.23 12.95 -27.07
C TYR A 266 7.75 12.24 -28.32
N ASN A 267 9.00 11.74 -28.25
CA ASN A 267 9.70 11.07 -29.37
C ASN A 267 9.79 9.54 -29.21
N THR A 268 9.31 8.98 -28.09
CA THR A 268 9.25 7.54 -27.81
C THR A 268 7.93 7.24 -27.09
N PRO A 269 7.22 6.15 -27.43
CA PRO A 269 5.95 5.80 -26.79
C PRO A 269 6.13 5.66 -25.27
N MET A 270 5.24 6.30 -24.50
CA MET A 270 5.27 6.28 -23.03
C MET A 270 4.74 4.96 -22.42
N VAL A 271 4.57 3.94 -23.27
CA VAL A 271 4.31 2.54 -22.90
C VAL A 271 5.09 1.60 -23.83
N GLU A 272 6.38 1.40 -23.55
CA GLU A 272 7.00 0.08 -23.77
C GLU A 272 7.34 -0.50 -22.39
N GLY A 273 6.30 -1.00 -21.75
CA GLY A 273 6.40 -1.97 -20.67
C GLY A 273 5.71 -3.24 -21.13
N ARG A 274 6.28 -4.42 -20.87
CA ARG A 274 5.47 -5.65 -20.92
C ARG A 274 4.54 -5.59 -19.71
N PHE A 275 3.41 -4.92 -19.86
CA PHE A 275 2.28 -5.12 -18.97
C PHE A 275 1.51 -6.33 -19.49
N GLY A 276 1.20 -7.24 -18.58
CA GLY A 276 0.54 -8.47 -18.98
C GLY A 276 -0.12 -9.15 -17.82
N THR A 277 -1.20 -9.87 -18.11
CA THR A 277 -1.81 -10.79 -17.16
C THR A 277 -1.30 -12.20 -17.44
N GLN A 278 -0.82 -12.89 -16.41
CA GLN A 278 -0.40 -14.28 -16.52
C GLN A 278 -1.31 -15.18 -15.69
N GLN A 279 -2.08 -16.04 -16.37
CA GLN A 279 -3.02 -16.96 -15.74
C GLN A 279 -2.31 -18.19 -15.17
N GLY A 280 -2.77 -18.68 -14.03
CA GLY A 280 -2.17 -19.81 -13.30
C GLY A 280 -1.02 -19.40 -12.39
N TRP A 281 -0.85 -18.10 -12.18
CA TRP A 281 0.18 -17.49 -11.36
C TRP A 281 -0.47 -16.50 -10.40
N ARG A 282 0.16 -16.25 -9.25
CA ARG A 282 -0.26 -15.21 -8.31
C ARG A 282 0.95 -14.43 -7.81
N GLU A 283 0.73 -13.15 -7.50
CA GLU A 283 1.75 -12.34 -6.83
C GLU A 283 1.79 -12.70 -5.33
N ARG A 284 2.96 -12.99 -4.77
CA ARG A 284 3.16 -13.14 -3.32
C ARG A 284 3.24 -11.78 -2.65
N SER A 285 3.06 -11.75 -1.33
CA SER A 285 3.33 -10.55 -0.57
C SER A 285 4.80 -10.12 -0.73
N ASN A 286 5.04 -8.81 -0.78
CA ASN A 286 6.40 -8.25 -0.81
C ASN A 286 7.03 -8.12 0.59
N VAL A 287 6.46 -8.78 1.60
CA VAL A 287 6.99 -8.83 2.97
C VAL A 287 8.08 -9.91 3.05
N ASP A 288 9.28 -9.52 3.48
CA ASP A 288 10.32 -10.47 3.88
C ASP A 288 10.13 -10.84 5.37
N PRO A 289 9.84 -12.13 5.70
CA PRO A 289 9.65 -12.57 7.07
C PRO A 289 10.92 -12.47 7.90
N SER A 290 12.09 -12.71 7.31
CA SER A 290 13.38 -12.70 8.01
C SER A 290 13.72 -11.27 8.45
N GLN A 291 13.53 -10.31 7.55
CA GLN A 291 13.75 -8.89 7.83
C GLN A 291 12.71 -8.35 8.82
N THR A 292 11.44 -8.70 8.64
CA THR A 292 10.34 -8.29 9.53
C THR A 292 10.55 -8.81 10.95
N MET A 293 10.89 -10.10 11.13
CA MET A 293 11.17 -10.68 12.45
C MET A 293 12.38 -10.03 13.12
N THR A 294 13.44 -9.76 12.36
CA THR A 294 14.63 -9.06 12.90
C THR A 294 14.26 -7.63 13.34
N SER A 295 13.43 -6.95 12.56
CA SER A 295 12.94 -5.61 12.87
C SER A 295 12.05 -5.61 14.11
N MET A 296 11.18 -6.61 14.28
CA MET A 296 10.37 -6.77 15.50
C MET A 296 11.25 -6.94 16.74
N MET A 297 12.29 -7.77 16.66
CA MET A 297 13.23 -7.97 17.76
C MET A 297 13.98 -6.67 18.11
N SER A 298 14.34 -5.88 17.11
CA SER A 298 14.93 -4.55 17.32
C SER A 298 13.97 -3.61 18.04
N VAL A 299 12.70 -3.59 17.64
CA VAL A 299 11.65 -2.76 18.26
C VAL A 299 11.38 -3.19 19.70
N LEU A 300 11.29 -4.49 19.98
CA LEU A 300 11.13 -5.02 21.34
C LEU A 300 12.29 -4.62 22.25
N ARG A 301 13.54 -4.76 21.78
CA ARG A 301 14.72 -4.32 22.55
C ARG A 301 14.72 -2.82 22.79
N ALA A 302 14.31 -2.02 21.81
CA ALA A 302 14.18 -0.58 21.96
C ALA A 302 13.07 -0.21 22.97
N TYR A 303 11.97 -0.97 22.97
CA TYR A 303 10.88 -0.80 23.92
C TYR A 303 11.33 -1.12 25.35
N GLU A 304 12.00 -2.26 25.55
CA GLU A 304 12.61 -2.63 26.84
C GLU A 304 13.63 -1.58 27.32
N ALA A 305 14.44 -1.03 26.41
CA ALA A 305 15.39 0.03 26.74
C ALA A 305 14.67 1.31 27.22
N ASN A 306 13.59 1.72 26.54
CA ASN A 306 12.78 2.87 26.97
C ASN A 306 12.06 2.60 28.30
N GLN A 307 11.58 1.38 28.54
CA GLN A 307 10.98 1.01 29.81
C GLN A 307 12.00 1.13 30.96
N ARG A 308 13.25 0.71 30.75
CA ARG A 308 14.32 0.90 31.74
C ARG A 308 14.56 2.38 32.03
N VAL A 309 14.53 3.26 31.03
CA VAL A 309 14.65 4.72 31.24
C VAL A 309 13.52 5.25 32.12
N ILE A 310 12.29 4.74 31.97
CA ILE A 310 11.18 5.15 32.84
C ILE A 310 11.41 4.68 34.28
N THR A 311 11.85 3.43 34.47
CA THR A 311 12.15 2.93 35.82
C THR A 311 13.29 3.69 36.50
N THR A 312 14.29 4.15 35.73
CA THR A 312 15.37 4.97 36.31
C THR A 312 14.88 6.37 36.67
N ILE A 313 14.05 6.99 35.82
CA ILE A 313 13.41 8.28 36.14
C ILE A 313 12.56 8.13 37.42
N ASP A 314 11.76 7.08 37.53
CA ASP A 314 10.92 6.82 38.70
C ASP A 314 11.76 6.60 39.97
N GLY A 315 12.83 5.79 39.89
CA GLY A 315 13.76 5.63 41.01
C GLY A 315 14.46 6.93 41.43
N THR A 316 14.77 7.83 40.49
CA THR A 316 15.30 9.17 40.85
C THR A 316 14.24 10.08 41.47
N LEU A 317 12.96 9.96 41.06
CA LEU A 317 11.84 10.68 41.67
C LEU A 317 11.62 10.21 43.10
N GLU A 318 11.62 8.90 43.33
CA GLU A 318 11.45 8.31 44.66
C GLU A 318 12.54 8.79 45.62
N LYS A 319 13.82 8.74 45.20
CA LYS A 319 14.93 9.28 46.00
C LYS A 319 14.81 10.78 46.23
N ALA A 320 14.46 11.55 45.21
CA ALA A 320 14.28 12.99 45.37
C ALA A 320 13.14 13.33 46.35
N ALA A 321 12.04 12.57 46.33
CA ALA A 321 10.91 12.78 47.23
C ALA A 321 11.21 12.39 48.67
N ASN A 322 11.88 11.25 48.89
CA ASN A 322 12.07 10.67 50.22
C ASN A 322 13.37 11.11 50.91
N GLU A 323 14.45 11.31 50.16
CA GLU A 323 15.79 11.52 50.74
C GLU A 323 16.17 13.00 50.85
N ILE A 324 15.74 13.86 49.91
CA ILE A 324 16.13 15.29 49.90
C ILE A 324 15.42 16.09 51.00
N GLY A 325 14.21 15.68 51.40
CA GLY A 325 13.44 16.36 52.46
C GLY A 325 13.75 15.87 53.89
N ARG A 326 14.55 14.81 54.05
CA ARG A 326 14.80 14.20 55.37
C ARG A 326 15.93 14.94 56.08
N VAL A 327 15.58 15.96 56.86
CA VAL A 327 16.50 16.57 57.83
C VAL A 327 16.77 15.51 58.91
N ASN A 328 18.00 15.02 58.98
CA ASN A 328 18.42 14.12 60.06
C ASN A 328 18.32 14.92 61.38
N GLY A 329 17.29 14.61 62.18
CA GLY A 329 17.22 14.96 63.60
C GLY A 329 18.02 13.97 64.43
#